data_AF-A0A354BTN1-F1
#
_entry.id   AF-A0A354BTN1-F1
#
_cell.length_a   1.000
_cell.length_b   1.000
_cell.length_c   1.000
_cell.angle_alpha   90.00
_cell.angle_beta   90.00
_cell.angle_gamma   90.00
#
_symmetry.space_group_name_H-M   'P 1'
#
loop_
_entity.id
_entity.type
_entity.pdbx_description
1 polymer ?
#
loop_
_entity_poly.entity_id
_entity_poly.type
_entity_poly.pdbx_seq_one_letter_code
_entity_poly.pdbx_strand_id
1 'polypeptide(L)'
;MEIWDKGEWFYLGACEPEPVLDRGWFTEPARRAMLIHTKSFGAPYGNENTITRHQNYSEVNNLAKYAISKQICVKVTDEQGNPLENASVEYKLYNYAEFYPLAMVPTDANGISLFETGLGDLLIWANKDGRFDFSKITVDDTDTVLLKPGRNIEKGTTIDLDLGVPIARTPLPGVSPEMVKENERKINQGNLIRHEYINTWIQPDEVLAISQSRNIDSVRLNTAFARSMGNYNEIMAFITLVPDSFMNKALSLLEVLADKDMRDITSVVLTDHLYYCSLPDILFKYSVNRQNSEYLLNPRISNEMIVPWRSYFRTALPDSIAQRSHSDPSIIISYLNDQIRIENDENYYKTPLTPVGVHELKVSDSWSRSICFVAICRSLGIPSRLEEGRLIPQYFFNGSWHDVYFSDQTRPSDKKGYIRFKTNE
;
A
#
# COMPACT_ATOMS: atom_id res chain seq x y z
N MET A 1 -6.62 -16.62 3.27
CA MET A 1 -7.13 -16.35 4.64
C MET A 1 -6.82 -17.59 5.45
N GLU A 2 -6.31 -17.46 6.67
CA GLU A 2 -6.07 -18.58 7.58
C GLU A 2 -7.27 -18.71 8.53
N ILE A 3 -7.71 -19.93 8.80
CA ILE A 3 -8.75 -20.26 9.77
C ILE A 3 -8.20 -21.27 10.78
N TRP A 4 -8.62 -21.14 12.03
CA TRP A 4 -8.32 -22.11 13.07
C TRP A 4 -9.51 -23.05 13.25
N ASP A 5 -9.35 -24.32 12.93
CA ASP A 5 -10.35 -25.36 13.17
C ASP A 5 -9.70 -26.55 13.88
N LYS A 6 -10.37 -27.08 14.91
CA LYS A 6 -9.95 -28.29 15.65
C LYS A 6 -8.49 -28.35 16.12
N GLY A 7 -7.86 -27.20 16.40
CA GLY A 7 -6.48 -27.15 16.91
C GLY A 7 -5.42 -27.04 15.82
N GLU A 8 -5.82 -26.88 14.55
CA GLU A 8 -4.91 -26.71 13.42
C GLU A 8 -5.29 -25.47 12.60
N TRP A 9 -4.29 -24.88 11.96
CA TRP A 9 -4.48 -23.78 11.01
C TRP A 9 -4.69 -24.36 9.62
N PHE A 10 -5.74 -23.90 8.95
CA PHE A 10 -6.07 -24.20 7.56
C PHE A 10 -6.16 -22.92 6.75
N TYR A 11 -6.02 -23.01 5.44
CA TYR A 11 -6.24 -21.87 4.57
C TYR A 11 -7.48 -22.00 3.68
N LEU A 12 -8.02 -20.84 3.32
CA LEU A 12 -9.08 -20.68 2.33
C LEU A 12 -8.61 -19.78 1.19
N GLY A 13 -9.08 -20.11 -0.02
CA GLY A 13 -9.00 -19.28 -1.22
C GLY A 13 -9.51 -17.86 -0.99
N ALA A 14 -8.92 -16.88 -1.67
CA ALA A 14 -9.34 -15.48 -1.59
C ALA A 14 -10.58 -15.26 -2.46
N CYS A 15 -11.76 -15.17 -1.84
CA CYS A 15 -13.06 -14.96 -2.51
C CYS A 15 -13.53 -16.12 -3.42
N GLU A 16 -12.93 -17.30 -3.29
CA GLU A 16 -13.30 -18.53 -3.99
C GLU A 16 -13.76 -19.57 -2.96
N PRO A 17 -15.07 -19.82 -2.84
CA PRO A 17 -15.58 -20.77 -1.87
C PRO A 17 -15.33 -22.20 -2.37
N GLU A 18 -14.15 -22.74 -2.09
CA GLU A 18 -13.85 -24.16 -2.26
C GLU A 18 -14.67 -24.99 -1.26
N PRO A 19 -15.12 -26.22 -1.63
CA PRO A 19 -15.93 -27.05 -0.75
C PRO A 19 -15.10 -27.74 0.36
N VAL A 20 -13.78 -27.51 0.39
CA VAL A 20 -12.83 -28.05 1.37
C VAL A 20 -11.86 -26.97 1.83
N LEU A 21 -11.26 -27.19 2.99
CA LEU A 21 -10.14 -26.41 3.50
C LEU A 21 -8.84 -26.75 2.74
N ASP A 22 -7.82 -25.91 2.91
CA ASP A 22 -6.51 -26.02 2.25
C ASP A 22 -6.60 -26.08 0.73
N ARG A 23 -7.49 -25.26 0.18
CA ARG A 23 -7.70 -25.16 -1.26
C ARG A 23 -8.00 -23.73 -1.70
N GLY A 24 -7.43 -23.36 -2.84
CA GLY A 24 -7.75 -22.18 -3.62
C GLY A 24 -6.96 -22.17 -4.93
N TRP A 25 -7.19 -21.18 -5.79
CA TRP A 25 -6.46 -21.06 -7.07
C TRP A 25 -4.92 -21.05 -6.92
N PHE A 26 -4.42 -20.61 -5.77
CA PHE A 26 -2.99 -20.50 -5.47
C PHE A 26 -2.38 -21.78 -4.85
N THR A 27 -3.16 -22.84 -4.60
CA THR A 27 -2.68 -24.04 -3.89
C THR A 27 -1.42 -24.62 -4.52
N GLU A 28 -1.41 -24.86 -5.84
CA GLU A 28 -0.22 -25.43 -6.51
C GLU A 28 0.96 -24.45 -6.58
N PRO A 29 0.77 -23.16 -6.94
CA PRO A 29 1.83 -22.16 -6.83
C PRO A 29 2.43 -22.01 -5.43
N ALA A 30 1.60 -22.04 -4.37
CA ALA A 30 2.05 -21.86 -2.98
C ALA A 30 3.00 -22.96 -2.51
N ARG A 31 2.91 -24.17 -3.09
CA ARG A 31 3.83 -25.29 -2.83
C ARG A 31 5.24 -25.07 -3.37
N ARG A 32 5.45 -23.94 -4.05
CA ARG A 32 6.73 -23.46 -4.59
C ARG A 32 7.11 -22.09 -4.01
N ALA A 33 6.43 -21.63 -2.97
CA ALA A 33 6.75 -20.37 -2.32
C ALA A 33 8.12 -20.48 -1.62
N MET A 34 8.83 -19.35 -1.55
CA MET A 34 10.07 -19.22 -0.78
C MET A 34 9.80 -18.77 0.66
N LEU A 35 8.69 -18.07 0.89
CA LEU A 35 8.21 -17.65 2.20
C LEU A 35 6.69 -17.48 2.16
N ILE A 36 6.01 -17.98 3.18
CA ILE A 36 4.63 -17.61 3.50
C ILE A 36 4.64 -17.26 4.98
N HIS A 37 4.30 -16.02 5.32
CA HIS A 37 4.36 -15.55 6.70
C HIS A 37 3.10 -14.79 7.09
N THR A 38 2.92 -14.59 8.39
CA THR A 38 1.89 -13.69 8.93
C THR A 38 2.48 -12.81 10.01
N LYS A 39 1.84 -11.66 10.27
CA LYS A 39 2.12 -10.85 11.46
C LYS A 39 1.18 -11.29 12.57
N SER A 40 1.74 -11.83 13.65
CA SER A 40 1.02 -12.17 14.87
C SER A 40 1.14 -11.00 15.85
N PHE A 41 0.03 -10.37 16.22
CA PHE A 41 0.01 -9.20 17.10
C PHE A 41 -0.08 -9.58 18.57
N GLY A 42 0.63 -8.85 19.42
CA GLY A 42 0.65 -9.08 20.87
C GLY A 42 1.75 -10.04 21.30
N ALA A 43 1.55 -10.66 22.48
CA ALA A 43 2.54 -11.55 23.07
C ALA A 43 2.70 -12.82 22.20
N PRO A 44 3.95 -13.30 22.00
CA PRO A 44 4.18 -14.54 21.28
C PRO A 44 3.46 -15.71 21.98
N TYR A 45 2.87 -16.60 21.19
CA TYR A 45 2.10 -17.73 21.69
C TYR A 45 2.68 -19.05 21.15
N GLY A 46 2.87 -20.03 22.04
CA GLY A 46 3.34 -21.36 21.65
C GLY A 46 4.75 -21.40 21.07
N ASN A 47 4.99 -22.36 20.16
CA ASN A 47 6.28 -22.66 19.55
C ASN A 47 6.29 -22.34 18.05
N GLU A 48 5.63 -21.24 17.67
CA GLU A 48 5.55 -20.78 16.28
C GLU A 48 6.95 -20.51 15.70
N ASN A 49 7.15 -20.83 14.42
CA ASN A 49 8.41 -20.57 13.70
C ASN A 49 8.58 -19.06 13.47
N THR A 50 9.04 -18.36 14.50
CA THR A 50 9.18 -16.91 14.50
C THR A 50 10.46 -16.50 13.76
N ILE A 51 10.32 -15.68 12.72
CA ILE A 51 11.43 -15.10 11.98
C ILE A 51 12.07 -13.99 12.81
N THR A 52 11.26 -13.01 13.20
CA THR A 52 11.68 -11.82 13.95
C THR A 52 10.62 -11.45 14.98
N ARG A 53 11.06 -11.02 16.16
CA ARG A 53 10.20 -10.50 17.23
C ARG A 53 10.36 -9.00 17.33
N HIS A 54 9.24 -8.28 17.26
CA HIS A 54 9.15 -6.86 17.57
C HIS A 54 8.38 -6.68 18.89
N GLN A 55 8.37 -5.45 19.40
CA GLN A 55 7.69 -5.14 20.67
C GLN A 55 6.19 -5.45 20.63
N ASN A 56 5.52 -5.15 19.51
CA ASN A 56 4.06 -5.22 19.39
C ASN A 56 3.56 -6.35 18.47
N TYR A 57 4.46 -7.02 17.74
CA TYR A 57 4.11 -8.10 16.83
C TYR A 57 5.31 -9.02 16.58
N SER A 58 5.04 -10.22 16.08
CA SER A 58 6.05 -11.16 15.59
C SER A 58 5.75 -11.55 14.14
N GLU A 59 6.80 -11.77 13.36
CA GLU A 59 6.68 -12.32 12.01
C GLU A 59 6.83 -13.84 12.09
N VAL A 60 5.75 -14.56 11.77
CA VAL A 60 5.69 -16.02 11.91
C VAL A 60 5.72 -16.66 10.54
N ASN A 61 6.69 -17.53 10.32
CA ASN A 61 6.83 -18.33 9.12
C ASN A 61 5.82 -19.49 9.14
N ASN A 62 4.92 -19.50 8.14
CA ASN A 62 3.90 -20.53 7.93
C ASN A 62 4.25 -21.44 6.75
N LEU A 63 5.42 -21.29 6.12
CA LEU A 63 5.78 -21.96 4.87
C LEU A 63 5.65 -23.48 4.93
N ALA A 64 6.04 -24.12 6.04
CA ALA A 64 5.99 -25.57 6.22
C ALA A 64 4.60 -26.17 6.02
N LYS A 65 3.52 -25.39 6.15
CA LYS A 65 2.15 -25.83 5.89
C LYS A 65 1.84 -25.95 4.39
N TYR A 66 2.60 -25.25 3.55
CA TYR A 66 2.32 -25.08 2.14
C TYR A 66 3.35 -25.76 1.25
N ALA A 67 4.63 -25.65 1.58
CA ALA A 67 5.73 -26.12 0.74
C ALA A 67 6.72 -26.94 1.56
N ILE A 68 7.50 -27.78 0.88
CA ILE A 68 8.68 -28.36 1.50
C ILE A 68 9.66 -27.22 1.78
N SER A 69 10.00 -27.08 3.04
CA SER A 69 10.93 -26.08 3.53
C SER A 69 12.19 -26.73 4.09
N LYS A 70 13.26 -25.94 4.16
CA LYS A 70 14.54 -26.31 4.75
C LYS A 70 15.07 -25.12 5.53
N GLN A 71 15.69 -25.39 6.68
CA GLN A 71 16.40 -24.38 7.46
C GLN A 71 17.82 -24.21 6.93
N ILE A 72 18.18 -22.99 6.56
CA ILE A 72 19.54 -22.60 6.15
C ILE A 72 20.26 -21.96 7.32
N CYS A 73 21.48 -22.39 7.56
CA CYS A 73 22.39 -21.79 8.53
C CYS A 73 23.37 -20.84 7.82
N VAL A 74 23.44 -19.59 8.24
CA VAL A 74 24.44 -18.62 7.75
C VAL A 74 25.35 -18.27 8.90
N LYS A 75 26.64 -18.61 8.76
CA LYS A 75 27.69 -18.20 9.69
C LYS A 75 28.41 -16.98 9.13
N VAL A 76 28.47 -15.92 9.92
CA VAL A 76 29.16 -14.67 9.57
C VAL A 76 30.36 -14.50 10.50
N THR A 77 31.54 -14.32 9.91
CA THR A 77 32.79 -14.10 10.66
C THR A 77 33.54 -12.90 10.14
N ASP A 78 34.45 -12.36 10.95
CA ASP A 78 35.46 -11.41 10.49
C ASP A 78 36.54 -12.12 9.64
N GLU A 79 37.54 -11.35 9.21
CA GLU A 79 38.68 -11.85 8.44
C GLU A 79 39.54 -12.85 9.24
N GLN A 80 39.55 -12.75 10.57
CA GLN A 80 40.28 -13.62 11.49
C GLN A 80 39.49 -14.90 11.84
N GLY A 81 38.25 -15.01 11.39
CA GLY A 81 37.36 -16.14 11.64
C GLY A 81 36.58 -16.05 12.95
N ASN A 82 36.62 -14.91 13.65
CA ASN A 82 35.81 -14.68 14.84
C ASN A 82 34.36 -14.44 14.44
N PRO A 83 33.38 -14.96 15.21
CA PRO A 83 31.96 -14.74 14.93
C PRO A 83 31.60 -13.26 15.02
N LEU A 84 30.76 -12.79 14.10
CA LEU A 84 30.22 -11.44 14.13
C LEU A 84 28.79 -11.47 14.66
N GLU A 85 28.59 -11.01 15.89
CA GLU A 85 27.26 -10.82 16.49
C GLU A 85 26.54 -9.60 15.89
N ASN A 86 25.21 -9.67 15.75
CA ASN A 86 24.38 -8.60 15.21
C ASN A 86 24.83 -8.11 13.82
N ALA A 87 25.36 -9.01 12.98
CA ALA A 87 25.53 -8.76 11.55
C ALA A 87 24.17 -8.97 10.87
N SER A 88 23.79 -8.06 9.98
CA SER A 88 22.53 -8.18 9.24
C SER A 88 22.66 -9.24 8.15
N VAL A 89 21.83 -10.28 8.18
CA VAL A 89 21.75 -11.29 7.12
C VAL A 89 20.40 -11.18 6.41
N GLU A 90 20.45 -10.80 5.15
CA GLU A 90 19.28 -10.67 4.27
C GLU A 90 19.18 -11.89 3.36
N TYR A 91 18.02 -12.56 3.37
CA TYR A 91 17.72 -13.72 2.52
C TYR A 91 16.93 -13.24 1.30
N LYS A 92 17.61 -12.97 0.18
CA LYS A 92 17.01 -12.24 -0.94
C LYS A 92 16.52 -13.15 -2.06
N LEU A 93 15.31 -12.86 -2.53
CA LEU A 93 14.70 -13.45 -3.72
C LEU A 93 14.75 -12.45 -4.87
N TYR A 94 15.12 -12.91 -6.06
CA TYR A 94 15.02 -12.08 -7.26
C TYR A 94 13.56 -11.97 -7.70
N ASN A 95 13.03 -10.75 -7.73
CA ASN A 95 11.68 -10.47 -8.21
C ASN A 95 11.61 -9.03 -8.75
N TYR A 96 10.79 -8.77 -9.76
CA TYR A 96 10.63 -7.44 -10.36
C TYR A 96 11.95 -6.71 -10.70
N ALA A 97 12.91 -7.44 -11.26
CA ALA A 97 14.24 -6.96 -11.66
C ALA A 97 15.19 -6.55 -10.52
N GLU A 98 14.89 -6.91 -9.27
CA GLU A 98 15.75 -6.63 -8.12
C GLU A 98 15.79 -7.80 -7.13
N PHE A 99 16.75 -7.80 -6.21
CA PHE A 99 16.83 -8.76 -5.11
C PHE A 99 16.12 -8.21 -3.87
N TYR A 100 14.92 -8.70 -3.60
CA TYR A 100 14.10 -8.30 -2.46
C TYR A 100 14.36 -9.23 -1.26
N PRO A 101 14.65 -8.69 -0.05
CA PRO A 101 14.80 -9.51 1.14
C PRO A 101 13.45 -10.14 1.53
N LEU A 102 13.39 -11.46 1.62
CA LEU A 102 12.27 -12.19 2.20
C LEU A 102 12.22 -12.00 3.71
N ALA A 103 13.40 -12.03 4.33
CA ALA A 103 13.62 -11.79 5.74
C ALA A 103 15.00 -11.18 5.96
N MET A 104 15.13 -10.44 7.05
CA MET A 104 16.39 -9.94 7.58
C MET A 104 16.52 -10.46 9.00
N VAL A 105 17.46 -11.37 9.22
CA VAL A 105 17.67 -12.02 10.51
C VAL A 105 19.09 -11.69 10.97
N PRO A 106 19.27 -11.01 12.11
CA PRO A 106 20.60 -10.71 12.62
C PRO A 106 21.26 -11.98 13.16
N THR A 107 22.59 -12.04 13.08
CA THR A 107 23.35 -13.11 13.71
C THR A 107 23.34 -13.04 15.24
N ASP A 108 23.35 -14.21 15.87
CA ASP A 108 23.52 -14.37 17.31
C ASP A 108 24.98 -14.14 17.77
N ALA A 109 25.25 -14.35 19.07
CA ALA A 109 26.59 -14.24 19.66
C ALA A 109 27.64 -15.21 19.05
N ASN A 110 27.21 -16.26 18.36
CA ASN A 110 28.07 -17.21 17.64
C ASN A 110 28.23 -16.86 16.16
N GLY A 111 27.71 -15.71 15.73
CA GLY A 111 27.72 -15.28 14.34
C GLY A 111 26.77 -16.09 13.47
N ILE A 112 25.73 -16.72 14.03
CA ILE A 112 24.82 -17.61 13.32
C ILE A 112 23.48 -16.91 13.08
N SER A 113 22.99 -16.97 11.84
CA SER A 113 21.63 -16.61 11.45
C SER A 113 20.93 -17.84 10.85
N LEU A 114 19.71 -18.13 11.32
CA LEU A 114 18.91 -19.26 10.88
C LEU A 114 17.64 -18.77 10.20
N PHE A 115 17.30 -19.36 9.05
CA PHE A 115 16.05 -19.04 8.35
C PHE A 115 15.50 -20.26 7.64
N GLU A 116 14.20 -20.51 7.80
CA GLU A 116 13.49 -21.57 7.08
C GLU A 116 12.86 -21.02 5.80
N THR A 117 13.14 -21.67 4.67
CA THR A 117 12.74 -21.19 3.34
C THR A 117 12.45 -22.34 2.38
N GLY A 118 11.84 -22.03 1.23
CA GLY A 118 11.58 -22.98 0.15
C GLY A 118 12.85 -23.37 -0.60
N LEU A 119 12.79 -24.49 -1.33
CA LEU A 119 13.94 -25.14 -1.99
C LEU A 119 14.38 -24.47 -3.32
N GLY A 120 14.30 -23.15 -3.41
CA GLY A 120 14.71 -22.40 -4.60
C GLY A 120 16.09 -21.75 -4.41
N ASP A 121 16.42 -20.85 -5.33
CA ASP A 121 17.65 -20.07 -5.22
C ASP A 121 17.44 -18.77 -4.44
N LEU A 122 18.43 -18.42 -3.62
CA LEU A 122 18.48 -17.17 -2.87
C LEU A 122 19.85 -16.50 -3.03
N LEU A 123 19.86 -15.17 -2.96
CA LEU A 123 21.08 -14.40 -2.72
C LEU A 123 21.13 -14.05 -1.23
N ILE A 124 22.08 -14.64 -0.51
CA ILE A 124 22.31 -14.35 0.90
C ILE A 124 23.29 -13.21 1.00
N TRP A 125 22.90 -12.11 1.64
CA TRP A 125 23.71 -10.92 1.81
C TRP A 125 23.96 -10.66 3.29
N ALA A 126 25.23 -10.63 3.71
CA ALA A 126 25.62 -10.27 5.06
C ALA A 126 26.26 -8.88 5.07
N ASN A 127 25.86 -8.03 6.02
CA ASN A 127 26.43 -6.70 6.21
C ASN A 127 26.70 -6.40 7.69
N LYS A 128 27.84 -5.79 7.97
CA LYS A 128 28.22 -5.24 9.28
C LYS A 128 29.04 -3.97 9.08
N ASP A 129 28.59 -2.85 9.67
CA ASP A 129 29.31 -1.57 9.67
C ASP A 129 29.75 -1.08 8.27
N GLY A 130 28.89 -1.26 7.27
CA GLY A 130 29.13 -0.86 5.88
C GLY A 130 30.04 -1.81 5.08
N ARG A 131 30.54 -2.88 5.70
CA ARG A 131 31.22 -3.99 5.00
C ARG A 131 30.21 -5.08 4.69
N PHE A 132 30.38 -5.73 3.55
CA PHE A 132 29.47 -6.77 3.12
C PHE A 132 30.18 -7.97 2.49
N ASP A 133 29.44 -9.07 2.40
CA ASP A 133 29.74 -10.23 1.57
C ASP A 133 28.41 -10.89 1.17
N PHE A 134 28.42 -11.66 0.09
CA PHE A 134 27.21 -12.35 -0.36
C PHE A 134 27.52 -13.63 -1.14
N SER A 135 26.56 -14.54 -1.13
CA SER A 135 26.59 -15.75 -1.95
C SER A 135 25.21 -16.03 -2.52
N LYS A 136 25.17 -16.41 -3.80
CA LYS A 136 24.01 -17.13 -4.33
C LYS A 136 24.07 -18.56 -3.80
N ILE A 137 22.93 -19.11 -3.40
CA ILE A 137 22.79 -20.48 -2.96
C ILE A 137 21.61 -21.15 -3.66
N THR A 138 21.68 -22.47 -3.81
CA THR A 138 20.53 -23.32 -4.05
C THR A 138 20.16 -23.98 -2.72
N VAL A 139 18.99 -23.66 -2.19
CA VAL A 139 18.59 -24.07 -0.83
C VAL A 139 18.61 -25.59 -0.69
N ASP A 140 18.15 -26.32 -1.71
CA ASP A 140 18.07 -27.78 -1.69
C ASP A 140 19.43 -28.43 -1.37
N ASP A 141 20.49 -27.93 -2.02
CA ASP A 141 21.85 -28.49 -1.94
C ASP A 141 22.73 -27.85 -0.86
N THR A 142 22.24 -26.82 -0.15
CA THR A 142 23.05 -26.05 0.80
C THR A 142 22.51 -26.18 2.21
N ASP A 143 23.35 -26.59 3.18
CA ASP A 143 22.97 -26.60 4.60
C ASP A 143 23.51 -25.38 5.35
N THR A 144 24.76 -25.00 5.07
CA THR A 144 25.47 -23.90 5.74
C THR A 144 26.18 -23.00 4.74
N VAL A 145 26.11 -21.69 4.97
CA VAL A 145 26.79 -20.65 4.20
C VAL A 145 27.76 -19.91 5.13
N LEU A 146 29.01 -19.74 4.71
CA LEU A 146 29.98 -18.89 5.41
C LEU A 146 30.14 -17.58 4.64
N LEU A 147 29.87 -16.45 5.31
CA LEU A 147 30.08 -15.11 4.74
C LEU A 147 31.07 -14.32 5.58
N LYS A 148 31.94 -13.55 4.93
CA LYS A 148 32.99 -12.75 5.57
C LYS A 148 32.93 -11.30 5.10
N PRO A 149 32.13 -10.43 5.76
CA PRO A 149 31.98 -9.03 5.39
C PRO A 149 33.33 -8.32 5.25
N GLY A 150 33.60 -7.79 4.05
CA GLY A 150 34.92 -7.31 3.66
C GLY A 150 35.25 -7.55 2.18
N ARG A 151 34.29 -8.08 1.40
CA ARG A 151 34.45 -8.25 -0.04
C ARG A 151 34.64 -6.89 -0.71
N ASN A 152 35.77 -6.73 -1.40
CA ASN A 152 36.01 -5.59 -2.29
C ASN A 152 35.50 -5.93 -3.69
N ILE A 153 34.63 -5.07 -4.24
CA ILE A 153 34.12 -5.18 -5.62
C ILE A 153 34.59 -3.96 -6.39
N GLU A 154 35.25 -4.19 -7.52
CA GLU A 154 35.69 -3.11 -8.39
C GLU A 154 34.49 -2.43 -9.07
N LYS A 155 34.63 -1.14 -9.36
CA LYS A 155 33.56 -0.40 -10.03
C LYS A 155 33.32 -0.98 -11.42
N GLY A 156 32.09 -1.41 -11.69
CA GLY A 156 31.70 -1.98 -12.97
C GLY A 156 31.81 -3.50 -13.05
N THR A 157 32.17 -4.19 -11.95
CA THR A 157 32.06 -5.65 -11.88
C THR A 157 30.61 -6.09 -12.13
N THR A 158 30.44 -7.02 -13.06
CA THR A 158 29.19 -7.72 -13.34
C THR A 158 29.32 -9.16 -12.87
N ILE A 159 28.23 -9.72 -12.36
CA ILE A 159 28.16 -11.13 -11.95
C ILE A 159 26.97 -11.73 -12.66
N ASP A 160 27.22 -12.79 -13.41
CA ASP A 160 26.16 -13.58 -14.03
C ASP A 160 25.67 -14.62 -13.02
N LEU A 161 24.38 -14.60 -12.73
CA LEU A 161 23.73 -15.52 -11.81
C LEU A 161 22.64 -16.29 -12.55
N ASP A 162 22.71 -17.62 -12.48
CA ASP A 162 21.60 -18.48 -12.87
C ASP A 162 20.72 -18.74 -11.64
N LEU A 163 19.41 -18.53 -11.81
CA LEU A 163 18.42 -18.56 -10.74
C LEU A 163 17.34 -19.59 -11.03
N GLY A 164 17.41 -20.69 -10.28
CA GLY A 164 16.42 -21.74 -10.20
C GLY A 164 15.24 -21.36 -9.31
N VAL A 165 14.06 -21.79 -9.73
CA VAL A 165 12.82 -21.74 -8.95
C VAL A 165 12.56 -23.10 -8.32
N PRO A 166 11.82 -23.18 -7.19
CA PRO A 166 11.44 -24.47 -6.61
C PRO A 166 10.73 -25.36 -7.65
N ILE A 167 10.98 -26.67 -7.58
CA ILE A 167 10.43 -27.65 -8.52
C ILE A 167 8.91 -27.73 -8.42
N ALA A 168 8.22 -27.80 -9.58
CA ALA A 168 6.79 -28.05 -9.62
C ALA A 168 6.48 -29.48 -9.17
N ARG A 169 5.59 -29.62 -8.19
CA ARG A 169 5.20 -30.92 -7.63
C ARG A 169 3.97 -31.46 -8.33
N THR A 170 3.78 -32.78 -8.27
CA THR A 170 2.54 -33.42 -8.71
C THR A 170 1.35 -32.76 -8.02
N PRO A 171 0.31 -32.37 -8.77
CA PRO A 171 -0.87 -31.72 -8.18
C PRO A 171 -1.49 -32.54 -7.05
N LEU A 172 -2.03 -31.85 -6.05
CA LEU A 172 -2.80 -32.48 -5.00
C LEU A 172 -4.07 -33.14 -5.61
N PRO A 173 -4.59 -34.21 -4.99
CA PRO A 173 -5.82 -34.85 -5.43
C PRO A 173 -6.96 -33.83 -5.56
N GLY A 174 -7.80 -33.99 -6.58
CA GLY A 174 -9.00 -33.17 -6.76
C GLY A 174 -10.05 -33.39 -5.67
N VAL A 175 -11.06 -32.53 -5.63
CA VAL A 175 -12.29 -32.75 -4.85
C VAL A 175 -13.20 -33.75 -5.59
N SER A 176 -14.06 -34.45 -4.85
CA SER A 176 -14.98 -35.42 -5.47
C SER A 176 -16.01 -34.73 -6.37
N PRO A 177 -16.48 -35.39 -7.44
CA PRO A 177 -17.50 -34.83 -8.33
C PRO A 177 -18.79 -34.40 -7.60
N GLU A 178 -19.17 -35.12 -6.54
CA GLU A 178 -20.34 -34.81 -5.72
C GLU A 178 -20.17 -33.50 -4.95
N MET A 179 -18.98 -33.26 -4.38
CA MET A 179 -18.66 -32.02 -3.69
C MET A 179 -18.64 -30.82 -4.64
N VAL A 180 -18.10 -31.00 -5.85
CA VAL A 180 -18.12 -29.97 -6.91
C VAL A 180 -19.55 -29.58 -7.24
N LYS A 181 -20.41 -30.58 -7.50
CA LYS A 181 -21.82 -30.35 -7.85
C LYS A 181 -22.60 -29.64 -6.74
N GLU A 182 -22.39 -30.03 -5.47
CA GLU A 182 -23.04 -29.35 -4.35
C GLU A 182 -22.51 -27.92 -4.16
N ASN A 183 -21.21 -27.69 -4.40
CA ASN A 183 -20.63 -26.35 -4.35
C ASN A 183 -21.21 -25.44 -5.45
N GLU A 184 -21.31 -25.94 -6.68
CA GLU A 184 -21.95 -25.23 -7.79
C GLU A 184 -23.40 -24.84 -7.45
N ARG A 185 -24.16 -25.74 -6.82
CA ARG A 185 -25.52 -25.45 -6.34
C ARG A 185 -25.52 -24.27 -5.36
N LYS A 186 -24.61 -24.26 -4.38
CA LYS A 186 -24.47 -23.17 -3.39
C LYS A 186 -24.02 -21.86 -4.03
N ILE A 187 -23.05 -21.89 -4.93
CA ILE A 187 -22.58 -20.71 -5.69
C ILE A 187 -23.74 -20.11 -6.50
N ASN A 188 -24.53 -20.95 -7.18
CA ASN A 188 -25.70 -20.50 -7.93
C ASN A 188 -26.75 -19.87 -7.02
N GLN A 189 -27.02 -20.48 -5.86
CA GLN A 189 -27.91 -19.88 -4.85
C GLN A 189 -27.39 -18.52 -4.37
N GLY A 190 -26.10 -18.40 -4.06
CA GLY A 190 -25.47 -17.14 -3.67
C GLY A 190 -25.53 -16.09 -4.79
N ASN A 191 -25.36 -16.50 -6.04
CA ASN A 191 -25.51 -15.65 -7.20
C ASN A 191 -26.95 -15.13 -7.33
N LEU A 192 -27.96 -15.97 -7.14
CA LEU A 192 -29.36 -15.52 -7.17
C LEU A 192 -29.63 -14.45 -6.12
N ILE A 193 -29.24 -14.69 -4.86
CA ILE A 193 -29.39 -13.72 -3.75
C ILE A 193 -28.66 -12.40 -4.08
N ARG A 194 -27.44 -12.49 -4.63
CA ARG A 194 -26.67 -11.31 -5.03
C ARG A 194 -27.35 -10.54 -6.16
N HIS A 195 -27.91 -11.21 -7.16
CA HIS A 195 -28.65 -10.55 -8.24
C HIS A 195 -29.94 -9.90 -7.73
N GLU A 196 -30.69 -10.58 -6.86
CA GLU A 196 -31.87 -10.00 -6.20
C GLU A 196 -31.52 -8.71 -5.46
N TYR A 197 -30.41 -8.71 -4.70
CA TYR A 197 -29.92 -7.50 -4.04
C TYR A 197 -29.47 -6.41 -5.03
N ILE A 198 -28.71 -6.74 -6.07
CA ILE A 198 -28.29 -5.77 -7.10
C ILE A 198 -29.49 -5.15 -7.82
N ASN A 199 -30.55 -5.92 -8.04
CA ASN A 199 -31.78 -5.43 -8.65
C ASN A 199 -32.55 -4.43 -7.76
N THR A 200 -32.20 -4.33 -6.47
CA THR A 200 -32.74 -3.28 -5.57
C THR A 200 -32.00 -1.95 -5.67
N TRP A 201 -30.91 -1.89 -6.45
CA TRP A 201 -30.19 -0.64 -6.65
C TRP A 201 -30.97 0.28 -7.58
N ILE A 202 -30.63 1.57 -7.53
CA ILE A 202 -31.28 2.57 -8.36
C ILE A 202 -31.18 2.25 -9.85
N GLN A 203 -32.30 2.37 -10.56
CA GLN A 203 -32.41 2.06 -11.99
C GLN A 203 -32.24 3.31 -12.86
N PRO A 204 -31.79 3.17 -14.13
CA PRO A 204 -31.59 4.30 -15.03
C PRO A 204 -32.81 5.22 -15.21
N ASP A 205 -34.03 4.66 -15.18
CA ASP A 205 -35.27 5.44 -15.30
C ASP A 205 -35.51 6.34 -14.08
N GLU A 206 -35.16 5.87 -12.87
CA GLU A 206 -35.21 6.66 -11.65
C GLU A 206 -34.18 7.79 -11.69
N VAL A 207 -32.96 7.50 -12.18
CA VAL A 207 -31.92 8.52 -12.39
C VAL A 207 -32.37 9.58 -13.41
N LEU A 208 -33.03 9.16 -14.49
CA LEU A 208 -33.55 10.06 -15.51
C LEU A 208 -34.63 11.00 -14.94
N ALA A 209 -35.55 10.47 -14.11
CA ALA A 209 -36.57 11.28 -13.46
C ALA A 209 -35.95 12.36 -12.55
N ILE A 210 -34.90 12.00 -11.78
CA ILE A 210 -34.16 12.96 -10.94
C ILE A 210 -33.49 14.02 -11.81
N SER A 211 -32.80 13.60 -12.86
CA SER A 211 -32.14 14.50 -13.81
C SER A 211 -33.11 15.50 -14.42
N GLN A 212 -34.29 15.08 -14.86
CA GLN A 212 -35.33 15.95 -15.42
C GLN A 212 -35.91 16.92 -14.39
N SER A 213 -36.22 16.44 -13.19
CA SER A 213 -36.83 17.26 -12.14
C SER A 213 -35.94 18.41 -11.66
N ARG A 214 -34.62 18.27 -11.81
CA ARG A 214 -33.61 19.22 -11.32
C ARG A 214 -32.70 19.79 -12.41
N ASN A 215 -33.00 19.51 -13.67
CA ASN A 215 -32.21 19.94 -14.82
C ASN A 215 -30.71 19.58 -14.70
N ILE A 216 -30.42 18.35 -14.27
CA ILE A 216 -29.06 17.80 -14.10
C ILE A 216 -28.69 17.03 -15.38
N ASP A 217 -27.42 17.05 -15.79
CA ASP A 217 -26.92 16.22 -16.89
C ASP A 217 -27.15 14.72 -16.60
N SER A 218 -28.04 14.10 -17.39
CA SER A 218 -28.45 12.70 -17.19
C SER A 218 -27.32 11.71 -17.42
N VAL A 219 -26.39 11.99 -18.33
CA VAL A 219 -25.28 11.09 -18.66
C VAL A 219 -24.28 11.05 -17.51
N ARG A 220 -23.93 12.23 -16.98
CA ARG A 220 -23.01 12.36 -15.85
C ARG A 220 -23.60 11.73 -14.59
N LEU A 221 -24.88 12.00 -14.31
CA LEU A 221 -25.56 11.46 -13.14
C LEU A 221 -25.72 9.93 -13.21
N ASN A 222 -26.11 9.39 -14.37
CA ASN A 222 -26.22 7.94 -14.56
C ASN A 222 -24.87 7.24 -14.42
N THR A 223 -23.79 7.85 -14.93
CA THR A 223 -22.43 7.35 -14.75
C THR A 223 -22.04 7.31 -13.27
N ALA A 224 -22.35 8.36 -12.50
CA ALA A 224 -22.07 8.39 -11.06
C ALA A 224 -22.80 7.28 -10.29
N PHE A 225 -24.10 7.08 -10.54
CA PHE A 225 -24.86 6.02 -9.89
C PHE A 225 -24.39 4.61 -10.29
N ALA A 226 -24.11 4.37 -11.57
CA ALA A 226 -23.58 3.09 -12.04
C ALA A 226 -22.25 2.72 -11.35
N ARG A 227 -21.37 3.70 -11.15
CA ARG A 227 -20.07 3.51 -10.47
C ARG A 227 -20.19 3.28 -8.97
N SER A 228 -21.24 3.81 -8.34
CA SER A 228 -21.48 3.70 -6.89
C SER A 228 -21.92 2.30 -6.44
N MET A 229 -22.51 1.50 -7.33
CA MET A 229 -22.99 0.15 -7.01
C MET A 229 -23.90 0.15 -5.77
N GLY A 230 -23.64 -0.72 -4.78
CA GLY A 230 -24.40 -0.79 -3.54
C GLY A 230 -24.35 0.47 -2.66
N ASN A 231 -23.45 1.43 -2.97
CA ASN A 231 -23.32 2.70 -2.27
C ASN A 231 -24.21 3.82 -2.85
N TYR A 232 -25.12 3.50 -3.77
CA TYR A 232 -25.97 4.49 -4.44
C TYR A 232 -26.78 5.37 -3.47
N ASN A 233 -27.13 4.87 -2.28
CA ASN A 233 -27.87 5.64 -1.27
C ASN A 233 -27.08 6.85 -0.75
N GLU A 234 -25.76 6.72 -0.56
CA GLU A 234 -24.92 7.85 -0.16
C GLU A 234 -24.79 8.88 -1.29
N ILE A 235 -24.67 8.41 -2.54
CA ILE A 235 -24.66 9.30 -3.71
C ILE A 235 -26.01 10.01 -3.85
N MET A 236 -27.12 9.30 -3.63
CA MET A 236 -28.46 9.89 -3.66
C MET A 236 -28.63 10.96 -2.58
N ALA A 237 -28.23 10.65 -1.35
CA ALA A 237 -28.29 11.59 -0.23
C ALA A 237 -27.46 12.85 -0.55
N PHE A 238 -26.25 12.68 -1.10
CA PHE A 238 -25.41 13.79 -1.53
C PHE A 238 -26.08 14.64 -2.62
N ILE A 239 -26.52 14.02 -3.73
CA ILE A 239 -27.17 14.74 -4.84
C ILE A 239 -28.40 15.50 -4.33
N THR A 240 -29.23 14.89 -3.49
CA THR A 240 -30.43 15.51 -2.91
C THR A 240 -30.12 16.75 -2.08
N LEU A 241 -29.01 16.76 -1.31
CA LEU A 241 -28.64 17.88 -0.44
C LEU A 241 -27.97 19.04 -1.18
N VAL A 242 -27.36 18.81 -2.34
CA VAL A 242 -26.59 19.83 -3.08
C VAL A 242 -27.53 20.78 -3.82
N PRO A 243 -27.48 22.12 -3.63
CA PRO A 243 -28.23 23.08 -4.42
C PRO A 243 -27.85 23.04 -5.90
N ASP A 244 -28.80 23.38 -6.78
CA ASP A 244 -28.59 23.33 -8.24
C ASP A 244 -27.40 24.21 -8.69
N SER A 245 -27.11 25.30 -7.99
CA SER A 245 -25.96 26.18 -8.23
C SER A 245 -24.60 25.51 -8.02
N PHE A 246 -24.53 24.44 -7.22
CA PHE A 246 -23.32 23.65 -6.96
C PHE A 246 -23.29 22.32 -7.71
N MET A 247 -24.38 21.96 -8.42
CA MET A 247 -24.54 20.62 -9.00
C MET A 247 -23.45 20.27 -10.00
N ASN A 248 -23.02 21.22 -10.84
CA ASN A 248 -21.93 20.98 -11.79
C ASN A 248 -20.61 20.63 -11.09
N LYS A 249 -20.30 21.31 -9.97
CA LYS A 249 -19.11 21.04 -9.15
C LYS A 249 -19.25 19.70 -8.43
N ALA A 250 -20.45 19.36 -7.95
CA ALA A 250 -20.73 18.07 -7.32
C ALA A 250 -20.55 16.90 -8.29
N LEU A 251 -21.04 17.01 -9.53
CA LEU A 251 -20.80 16.00 -10.56
C LEU A 251 -19.31 15.89 -10.89
N SER A 252 -18.58 17.01 -10.98
CA SER A 252 -17.13 16.99 -11.20
C SER A 252 -16.37 16.35 -10.04
N LEU A 253 -16.83 16.50 -8.80
CA LEU A 253 -16.28 15.80 -7.64
C LEU A 253 -16.48 14.28 -7.78
N LEU A 254 -17.66 13.82 -8.18
CA LEU A 254 -17.94 12.39 -8.37
C LEU A 254 -17.13 11.79 -9.54
N GLU A 255 -16.89 12.58 -10.59
CA GLU A 255 -16.10 12.16 -11.76
C GLU A 255 -14.62 11.90 -11.43
N VAL A 256 -14.03 12.66 -10.51
CA VAL A 256 -12.60 12.51 -10.17
C VAL A 256 -12.31 11.38 -9.16
N LEU A 257 -13.33 10.86 -8.47
CA LEU A 257 -13.17 9.75 -7.54
C LEU A 257 -12.82 8.46 -8.29
N ALA A 258 -12.04 7.58 -7.68
CA ALA A 258 -11.86 6.23 -8.20
C ALA A 258 -13.12 5.37 -7.97
N ASP A 259 -13.29 4.28 -8.72
CA ASP A 259 -14.43 3.38 -8.52
C ASP A 259 -14.48 2.77 -7.12
N LYS A 260 -13.31 2.52 -6.50
CA LYS A 260 -13.23 2.09 -5.10
C LYS A 260 -13.88 3.13 -4.18
N ASP A 261 -13.56 4.40 -4.37
CA ASP A 261 -14.06 5.50 -3.53
C ASP A 261 -15.56 5.71 -3.76
N MET A 262 -16.04 5.61 -5.01
CA MET A 262 -17.48 5.70 -5.31
C MET A 262 -18.31 4.65 -4.56
N ARG A 263 -17.71 3.51 -4.20
CA ARG A 263 -18.37 2.36 -3.56
C ARG A 263 -18.31 2.40 -2.03
N ASP A 264 -17.56 3.31 -1.41
CA ASP A 264 -17.45 3.42 0.05
C ASP A 264 -17.51 4.84 0.62
N ILE A 265 -17.48 5.88 -0.22
CA ILE A 265 -17.57 7.27 0.23
C ILE A 265 -18.97 7.62 0.72
N THR A 266 -19.04 8.41 1.79
CA THR A 266 -20.32 8.87 2.36
C THR A 266 -20.69 10.26 1.85
N SER A 267 -21.98 10.56 1.89
CA SER A 267 -22.57 11.87 1.59
C SER A 267 -21.97 12.99 2.45
N VAL A 268 -21.64 12.70 3.72
CA VAL A 268 -20.98 13.65 4.63
C VAL A 268 -19.58 14.01 4.14
N VAL A 269 -18.79 13.02 3.72
CA VAL A 269 -17.44 13.24 3.16
C VAL A 269 -17.52 14.03 1.86
N LEU A 270 -18.42 13.65 0.95
CA LEU A 270 -18.65 14.38 -0.31
C LEU A 270 -19.05 15.83 -0.06
N THR A 271 -19.93 16.07 0.92
CA THR A 271 -20.43 17.39 1.30
C THR A 271 -19.31 18.28 1.83
N ASP A 272 -18.45 17.77 2.71
CA ASP A 272 -17.27 18.49 3.20
C ASP A 272 -16.37 18.93 2.03
N HIS A 273 -16.07 17.98 1.14
CA HIS A 273 -15.17 18.26 0.02
C HIS A 273 -15.79 19.15 -1.04
N LEU A 274 -17.11 19.14 -1.23
CA LEU A 274 -17.78 20.05 -2.15
C LEU A 274 -17.73 21.51 -1.65
N TYR A 275 -18.21 21.74 -0.42
CA TYR A 275 -18.42 23.10 0.10
C TYR A 275 -17.14 23.76 0.57
N TYR A 276 -16.20 22.99 1.10
CA TYR A 276 -14.94 23.52 1.61
C TYR A 276 -13.76 23.33 0.64
N CYS A 277 -14.01 22.93 -0.61
CA CYS A 277 -13.04 23.09 -1.69
C CYS A 277 -13.03 24.54 -2.15
N SER A 278 -12.03 25.31 -1.72
CA SER A 278 -11.71 26.62 -2.30
C SER A 278 -11.15 26.39 -3.69
N LEU A 279 -11.94 26.71 -4.71
CA LEU A 279 -11.41 26.85 -6.07
C LEU A 279 -11.10 28.35 -6.24
N PRO A 280 -9.83 28.78 -6.30
CA PRO A 280 -9.52 30.11 -6.77
C PRO A 280 -10.14 30.33 -8.15
N ASP A 281 -10.88 31.42 -8.36
CA ASP A 281 -11.41 31.82 -9.69
C ASP A 281 -10.30 31.87 -10.77
N ILE A 282 -9.05 32.05 -10.34
CA ILE A 282 -7.84 32.06 -11.17
C ILE A 282 -7.57 30.70 -11.86
N LEU A 283 -8.03 29.59 -11.29
CA LEU A 283 -7.89 28.24 -11.87
C LEU A 283 -8.90 27.95 -12.99
N PHE A 284 -9.70 28.92 -13.45
CA PHE A 284 -10.34 28.83 -14.76
C PHE A 284 -9.68 29.76 -15.80
N LYS A 285 -8.80 30.68 -15.39
CA LYS A 285 -8.26 31.74 -16.25
C LYS A 285 -7.03 31.34 -17.06
N TYR A 286 -6.26 30.35 -16.60
CA TYR A 286 -5.11 29.83 -17.32
C TYR A 286 -5.48 28.52 -18.00
N SER A 287 -5.17 28.36 -19.29
CA SER A 287 -5.43 27.17 -20.11
C SER A 287 -4.58 25.92 -19.73
N VAL A 288 -4.14 25.84 -18.47
CA VAL A 288 -3.49 24.68 -17.82
C VAL A 288 -4.52 23.83 -17.04
N ASN A 289 -5.79 24.24 -17.04
CA ASN A 289 -6.77 23.95 -15.98
C ASN A 289 -7.81 22.86 -16.30
N ARG A 290 -7.34 21.60 -16.38
CA ARG A 290 -8.17 20.43 -16.02
C ARG A 290 -7.42 19.49 -15.07
N GLN A 291 -6.13 19.26 -15.34
CA GLN A 291 -5.26 18.42 -14.51
C GLN A 291 -5.05 19.01 -13.10
N ASN A 292 -4.90 20.33 -12.96
CA ASN A 292 -4.71 20.94 -11.64
C ASN A 292 -5.99 21.00 -10.80
N SER A 293 -7.16 21.14 -11.43
CA SER A 293 -8.45 21.13 -10.72
C SER A 293 -8.76 19.76 -10.12
N GLU A 294 -8.29 18.67 -10.73
CA GLU A 294 -8.41 17.32 -10.17
C GLU A 294 -7.66 17.22 -8.83
N TYR A 295 -6.45 17.78 -8.75
CA TYR A 295 -5.68 17.81 -7.49
C TYR A 295 -6.27 18.75 -6.43
N LEU A 296 -7.25 19.60 -6.75
CA LEU A 296 -8.00 20.36 -5.76
C LEU A 296 -9.35 19.75 -5.41
N LEU A 297 -10.02 19.10 -6.36
CA LEU A 297 -11.33 18.49 -6.17
C LEU A 297 -11.21 17.15 -5.48
N ASN A 298 -10.24 16.32 -5.87
CA ASN A 298 -10.16 14.94 -5.42
C ASN A 298 -9.86 14.85 -3.90
N PRO A 299 -10.75 14.24 -3.10
CA PRO A 299 -10.51 13.94 -1.69
C PRO A 299 -9.35 12.97 -1.45
N ARG A 300 -9.17 12.03 -2.39
CA ARG A 300 -8.15 10.98 -2.37
C ARG A 300 -6.77 11.58 -2.59
N ILE A 301 -5.83 11.25 -1.72
CA ILE A 301 -4.42 11.65 -1.82
C ILE A 301 -3.55 10.41 -2.07
N SER A 302 -3.79 9.34 -1.30
CA SER A 302 -3.10 8.05 -1.39
C SER A 302 -4.00 6.90 -0.88
N ASN A 303 -3.45 5.87 -0.25
CA ASN A 303 -4.20 4.72 0.26
C ASN A 303 -4.83 4.92 1.66
N GLU A 304 -4.99 6.17 2.14
CA GLU A 304 -5.64 6.48 3.42
C GLU A 304 -7.14 6.13 3.47
N MET A 305 -7.79 6.26 4.62
CA MET A 305 -9.25 6.36 4.65
C MET A 305 -9.67 7.79 4.33
N ILE A 306 -10.60 7.99 3.38
CA ILE A 306 -11.12 9.33 3.08
C ILE A 306 -12.08 9.73 4.20
N VAL A 307 -11.82 10.87 4.81
CA VAL A 307 -12.66 11.47 5.87
C VAL A 307 -12.88 12.96 5.57
N PRO A 308 -13.86 13.62 6.19
CA PRO A 308 -13.95 15.08 6.12
C PRO A 308 -12.68 15.70 6.70
N TRP A 309 -12.00 16.53 5.93
CA TRP A 309 -10.78 17.21 6.41
C TRP A 309 -10.70 18.67 5.99
N ARG A 310 -11.50 19.14 5.02
CA ARG A 310 -11.40 20.52 4.54
C ARG A 310 -12.00 21.50 5.54
N SER A 311 -13.21 21.23 6.04
CA SER A 311 -13.82 22.04 7.09
C SER A 311 -12.95 22.09 8.35
N TYR A 312 -12.39 20.93 8.72
CA TYR A 312 -11.49 20.80 9.86
C TYR A 312 -10.29 21.74 9.72
N PHE A 313 -9.50 21.62 8.64
CA PHE A 313 -8.29 22.43 8.48
C PHE A 313 -8.57 23.92 8.29
N ARG A 314 -9.72 24.30 7.74
CA ARG A 314 -10.12 25.72 7.70
C ARG A 314 -10.32 26.33 9.07
N THR A 315 -10.61 25.52 10.09
CA THR A 315 -10.89 25.98 11.45
C THR A 315 -9.70 25.73 12.39
N ALA A 316 -9.03 24.60 12.23
CA ALA A 316 -7.98 24.14 13.14
C ALA A 316 -6.61 24.76 12.90
N LEU A 317 -6.36 25.31 11.69
CA LEU A 317 -5.08 25.94 11.37
C LEU A 317 -5.01 27.36 11.95
N PRO A 318 -3.85 27.80 12.46
CA PRO A 318 -3.68 29.19 12.87
C PRO A 318 -3.90 30.15 11.70
N ASP A 319 -4.58 31.27 11.95
CA ASP A 319 -4.85 32.31 10.93
C ASP A 319 -3.58 32.77 10.21
N SER A 320 -2.47 32.88 10.93
CA SER A 320 -1.18 33.27 10.37
C SER A 320 -0.65 32.27 9.33
N ILE A 321 -0.91 30.97 9.52
CA ILE A 321 -0.54 29.92 8.55
C ILE A 321 -1.46 30.00 7.34
N ALA A 322 -2.78 30.03 7.57
CA ALA A 322 -3.78 30.06 6.50
C ALA A 322 -3.62 31.29 5.58
N GLN A 323 -3.32 32.47 6.14
CA GLN A 323 -3.16 33.69 5.35
C GLN A 323 -1.82 33.71 4.60
N ARG A 324 -0.71 33.37 5.26
CA ARG A 324 0.63 33.45 4.65
C ARG A 324 0.86 32.38 3.60
N SER A 325 0.21 31.22 3.71
CA SER A 325 0.36 30.11 2.75
C SER A 325 -0.03 30.49 1.32
N HIS A 326 -0.90 31.49 1.13
CA HIS A 326 -1.25 31.97 -0.20
C HIS A 326 -0.10 32.70 -0.91
N SER A 327 0.77 33.37 -0.15
CA SER A 327 1.97 34.03 -0.67
C SER A 327 3.23 33.15 -0.58
N ASP A 328 3.22 32.17 0.31
CA ASP A 328 4.35 31.28 0.57
C ASP A 328 3.85 29.94 1.14
N PRO A 329 3.52 28.96 0.28
CA PRO A 329 3.07 27.65 0.73
C PRO A 329 4.12 26.88 1.56
N SER A 330 5.41 27.25 1.48
CA SER A 330 6.47 26.56 2.23
C SER A 330 6.31 26.68 3.75
N ILE A 331 5.57 27.68 4.23
CA ILE A 331 5.24 27.83 5.65
C ILE A 331 4.49 26.63 6.22
N ILE A 332 3.73 25.90 5.39
CA ILE A 332 3.02 24.67 5.81
C ILE A 332 4.03 23.57 6.16
N ILE A 333 5.18 23.54 5.47
CA ILE A 333 6.26 22.58 5.74
C ILE A 333 6.86 22.87 7.13
N SER A 334 7.21 24.13 7.40
CA SER A 334 7.71 24.55 8.71
C SER A 334 6.69 24.26 9.82
N TYR A 335 5.42 24.57 9.58
CA TYR A 335 4.34 24.26 10.52
C TYR A 335 4.29 22.77 10.87
N LEU A 336 4.33 21.88 9.87
CA LEU A 336 4.30 20.43 10.14
C LEU A 336 5.58 19.91 10.78
N ASN A 337 6.75 20.47 10.46
CA ASN A 337 8.01 20.13 11.16
C ASN A 337 7.94 20.47 12.66
N ASP A 338 7.34 21.61 12.99
CA ASP A 338 7.24 22.08 14.37
C ASP A 338 6.15 21.35 15.17
N GLN A 339 5.06 20.96 14.49
CA GLN A 339 3.87 20.42 15.15
C GLN A 339 3.82 18.89 15.20
N ILE A 340 4.51 18.19 14.29
CA ILE A 340 4.38 16.74 14.15
C ILE A 340 5.70 16.06 14.50
N ARG A 341 5.69 15.27 15.58
CA ARG A 341 6.78 14.35 15.89
C ARG A 341 6.68 13.11 15.00
N ILE A 342 7.79 12.74 14.35
CA ILE A 342 7.83 11.55 13.49
C ILE A 342 8.21 10.31 14.31
N GLU A 343 7.34 9.31 14.27
CA GLU A 343 7.50 7.99 14.90
C GLU A 343 7.10 6.91 13.89
N ASN A 344 8.02 6.57 12.97
CA ASN A 344 7.72 5.62 11.88
C ASN A 344 7.38 4.21 12.39
N ASP A 345 7.91 3.81 13.54
CA ASP A 345 7.77 2.46 14.08
C ASP A 345 6.46 2.25 14.84
N GLU A 346 5.81 3.32 15.29
CA GLU A 346 4.51 3.26 15.98
C GLU A 346 3.37 2.89 15.02
N ASN A 347 3.47 3.27 13.75
CA ASN A 347 2.57 2.79 12.70
C ASN A 347 3.07 1.48 12.06
N TYR A 348 3.19 0.43 12.87
CA TYR A 348 3.77 -0.86 12.48
C TYR A 348 3.01 -1.58 11.34
N TYR A 349 1.72 -1.26 11.14
CA TYR A 349 0.93 -1.80 10.02
C TYR A 349 1.11 -1.00 8.73
N LYS A 350 1.66 0.22 8.81
CA LYS A 350 1.84 1.15 7.69
C LYS A 350 0.54 1.51 6.96
N THR A 351 -0.59 1.44 7.66
CA THR A 351 -1.85 2.02 7.17
C THR A 351 -1.79 3.51 7.43
N PRO A 352 -1.94 4.38 6.41
CA PRO A 352 -1.83 5.81 6.64
C PRO A 352 -2.90 6.31 7.62
N LEU A 353 -2.48 7.18 8.54
CA LEU A 353 -3.39 7.93 9.39
C LEU A 353 -4.21 8.90 8.52
N THR A 354 -5.41 9.24 8.98
CA THR A 354 -6.19 10.30 8.34
C THR A 354 -5.48 11.65 8.52
N PRO A 355 -5.63 12.61 7.58
CA PRO A 355 -5.05 13.94 7.75
C PRO A 355 -5.41 14.62 9.07
N VAL A 356 -6.67 14.47 9.50
CA VAL A 356 -7.16 14.98 10.79
C VAL A 356 -6.43 14.30 11.95
N GLY A 357 -6.30 12.97 11.92
CA GLY A 357 -5.61 12.21 12.96
C GLY A 357 -4.14 12.62 13.11
N VAL A 358 -3.43 12.84 12.00
CA VAL A 358 -2.06 13.37 12.04
C VAL A 358 -2.02 14.71 12.78
N HIS A 359 -2.93 15.62 12.45
CA HIS A 359 -2.95 16.96 13.02
C HIS A 359 -3.40 16.98 14.49
N GLU A 360 -4.31 16.11 14.91
CA GLU A 360 -4.78 16.04 16.30
C GLU A 360 -3.79 15.34 17.22
N LEU A 361 -3.22 14.21 16.78
CA LEU A 361 -2.31 13.41 17.61
C LEU A 361 -0.93 14.05 17.76
N LYS A 362 -0.53 14.92 16.81
CA LYS A 362 0.81 15.54 16.77
C LYS A 362 1.97 14.53 16.72
N VAL A 363 1.67 13.26 16.49
CA VAL A 363 2.61 12.16 16.32
C VAL A 363 2.16 11.35 15.11
N SER A 364 3.07 11.05 14.19
CA SER A 364 2.74 10.35 12.94
C SER A 364 3.95 9.68 12.32
N ASP A 365 3.73 8.78 11.36
CA ASP A 365 4.79 8.36 10.45
C ASP A 365 5.01 9.39 9.32
N SER A 366 6.16 9.26 8.65
CA SER A 366 6.58 10.19 7.58
C SER A 366 5.64 10.20 6.36
N TRP A 367 4.98 9.08 6.06
CA TRP A 367 4.05 8.95 4.94
C TRP A 367 2.71 9.64 5.22
N SER A 368 2.14 9.37 6.39
CA SER A 368 0.93 10.00 6.89
C SER A 368 1.09 11.53 7.00
N ARG A 369 2.26 12.03 7.43
CA ARG A 369 2.58 13.48 7.39
C ARG A 369 2.54 14.05 5.97
N SER A 370 3.06 13.32 4.99
CA SER A 370 3.05 13.73 3.58
C SER A 370 1.62 13.85 3.03
N ILE A 371 0.74 12.92 3.39
CA ILE A 371 -0.69 12.96 3.06
C ILE A 371 -1.36 14.16 3.76
N CYS A 372 -1.07 14.39 5.05
CA CYS A 372 -1.57 15.53 5.80
C CYS A 372 -1.16 16.88 5.19
N PHE A 373 0.09 17.01 4.72
CA PHE A 373 0.56 18.20 4.00
C PHE A 373 -0.29 18.51 2.77
N VAL A 374 -0.56 17.49 1.94
CA VAL A 374 -1.38 17.65 0.73
C VAL A 374 -2.81 18.07 1.11
N ALA A 375 -3.38 17.46 2.16
CA ALA A 375 -4.71 17.81 2.65
C ALA A 375 -4.80 19.26 3.16
N ILE A 376 -3.79 19.74 3.90
CA ILE A 376 -3.72 21.13 4.36
C ILE A 376 -3.64 22.08 3.15
N CYS A 377 -2.73 21.83 2.20
CA CYS A 377 -2.60 22.64 0.99
C CYS A 377 -3.93 22.73 0.22
N ARG A 378 -4.57 21.58 -0.03
CA ARG A 378 -5.85 21.51 -0.74
C ARG A 378 -6.98 22.21 0.02
N SER A 379 -6.97 22.18 1.36
CA SER A 379 -7.95 22.89 2.21
C SER A 379 -7.84 24.41 2.08
N LEU A 380 -6.62 24.90 1.87
CA LEU A 380 -6.28 26.32 1.66
C LEU A 380 -6.32 26.74 0.19
N GLY A 381 -6.82 25.88 -0.71
CA GLY A 381 -6.95 26.18 -2.14
C GLY A 381 -5.63 26.17 -2.93
N ILE A 382 -4.58 25.56 -2.39
CA ILE A 382 -3.28 25.38 -3.06
C ILE A 382 -3.28 23.99 -3.73
N PRO A 383 -3.18 23.88 -5.07
CA PRO A 383 -3.12 22.59 -5.73
C PRO A 383 -1.91 21.80 -5.23
N SER A 384 -2.14 20.57 -4.78
CA SER A 384 -1.10 19.74 -4.16
C SER A 384 -1.34 18.27 -4.46
N ARG A 385 -0.27 17.49 -4.59
CA ARG A 385 -0.30 16.06 -4.95
C ARG A 385 0.89 15.32 -4.36
N LEU A 386 0.85 13.99 -4.45
CA LEU A 386 2.05 13.16 -4.40
C LEU A 386 2.53 13.00 -5.84
N GLU A 387 3.82 13.24 -6.09
CA GLU A 387 4.40 13.16 -7.44
C GLU A 387 4.29 11.75 -8.00
N GLU A 388 3.88 11.65 -9.27
CA GLU A 388 3.70 10.36 -9.94
C GLU A 388 5.06 9.68 -10.14
N GLY A 389 5.28 8.56 -9.44
CA GLY A 389 6.52 7.80 -9.51
C GLY A 389 7.35 7.89 -8.23
N ARG A 390 7.78 9.09 -7.82
CA ARG A 390 8.59 9.24 -6.59
C ARG A 390 7.75 9.34 -5.32
N LEU A 391 6.46 9.64 -5.46
CA LEU A 391 5.51 9.82 -4.35
C LEU A 391 5.92 10.92 -3.35
N ILE A 392 6.71 11.89 -3.81
CA ILE A 392 7.13 13.04 -3.01
C ILE A 392 5.98 14.07 -2.99
N PRO A 393 5.59 14.62 -1.83
CA PRO A 393 4.59 15.67 -1.77
C PRO A 393 5.02 16.89 -2.59
N GLN A 394 4.09 17.47 -3.34
CA GLN A 394 4.30 18.66 -4.15
C GLN A 394 3.17 19.66 -3.95
N TYR A 395 3.46 20.95 -4.09
CA TYR A 395 2.47 22.01 -4.22
C TYR A 395 2.72 22.83 -5.49
N PHE A 396 1.66 23.36 -6.09
CA PHE A 396 1.74 24.21 -7.27
C PHE A 396 1.77 25.68 -6.85
N PHE A 397 2.84 26.38 -7.22
CA PHE A 397 3.03 27.79 -6.89
C PHE A 397 3.82 28.51 -7.98
N ASN A 398 3.40 29.73 -8.33
CA ASN A 398 4.00 30.54 -9.39
C ASN A 398 4.24 29.78 -10.71
N GLY A 399 3.25 28.99 -11.14
CA GLY A 399 3.29 28.30 -12.44
C GLY A 399 4.11 27.00 -12.48
N SER A 400 4.61 26.51 -11.34
CA SER A 400 5.43 25.29 -11.28
C SER A 400 5.12 24.43 -10.06
N TRP A 401 5.42 23.14 -10.16
CA TRP A 401 5.36 22.19 -9.04
C TRP A 401 6.64 22.24 -8.23
N HIS A 402 6.52 22.33 -6.91
CA HIS A 402 7.64 22.36 -5.97
C HIS A 402 7.63 21.09 -5.12
N ASP A 403 8.73 20.34 -5.15
CA ASP A 403 8.95 19.18 -4.26
C ASP A 403 9.07 19.62 -2.81
N VAL A 404 8.50 18.84 -1.90
CA VAL A 404 8.54 19.07 -0.47
C VAL A 404 9.43 18.05 0.21
N TYR A 405 10.41 18.56 0.96
CA TYR A 405 11.26 17.78 1.85
C TYR A 405 11.14 18.36 3.25
N PHE A 406 10.82 17.52 4.22
CA PHE A 406 10.73 17.89 5.64
C PHE A 406 12.10 17.93 6.30
N SER A 407 12.21 18.47 7.51
CA SER A 407 13.51 18.70 8.18
C SER A 407 14.29 17.43 8.50
N ASP A 408 13.61 16.29 8.62
CA ASP A 408 14.17 14.95 8.82
C ASP A 408 14.60 14.26 7.51
N GLN A 409 14.40 14.90 6.36
CA GLN A 409 14.68 14.32 5.04
C GLN A 409 15.86 15.01 4.37
N THR A 410 16.69 14.22 3.69
CA THR A 410 17.77 14.76 2.86
C THR A 410 17.26 15.00 1.45
N ARG A 411 17.32 16.25 0.99
CA ARG A 411 16.98 16.59 -0.38
C ARG A 411 17.97 15.90 -1.35
N PRO A 412 17.48 15.19 -2.38
CA PRO A 412 18.32 14.61 -3.42
C PRO A 412 19.14 15.69 -4.14
N SER A 413 20.33 15.32 -4.60
CA SER A 413 21.15 16.17 -5.45
C SER A 413 20.40 16.56 -6.73
N ASP A 414 20.44 17.84 -7.11
CA ASP A 414 19.85 18.32 -8.37
C ASP A 414 20.58 17.78 -9.64
N LYS A 415 21.68 17.03 -9.45
CA LYS A 415 22.43 16.36 -10.53
C LYS A 415 21.60 15.22 -11.13
N LYS A 416 21.47 15.22 -12.46
CA LYS A 416 20.80 14.15 -13.21
C LYS A 416 21.74 12.96 -13.44
N GLY A 417 21.27 11.76 -13.16
CA GLY A 417 21.88 10.51 -13.63
C GLY A 417 21.27 10.10 -14.98
N TYR A 418 22.01 9.32 -15.78
CA TYR A 418 21.52 8.79 -17.05
C TYR A 418 21.66 7.27 -17.05
N ILE A 419 20.59 6.57 -17.36
CA ILE A 419 20.60 5.14 -17.66
C ILE A 419 20.46 5.00 -19.18
N ARG A 420 21.42 4.30 -19.80
CA ARG A 420 21.36 3.94 -21.22
C ARG A 420 20.98 2.47 -21.32
N PHE A 421 19.74 2.21 -21.71
CA PHE A 421 19.32 0.87 -22.12
C PHE A 421 19.94 0.59 -23.50
N LYS A 422 20.78 -0.44 -23.59
CA LYS A 422 21.26 -0.97 -24.87
C LYS A 422 20.51 -2.27 -25.13
N THR A 423 19.72 -2.30 -26.19
CA THR A 423 19.23 -3.54 -26.77
C THR A 423 20.30 -4.03 -27.74
N ASN A 424 20.80 -5.25 -27.55
CA ASN A 424 21.62 -5.89 -28.57
C ASN A 424 20.67 -6.30 -29.72
N GLU A 425 20.90 -5.75 -30.91
CA GLU A 425 20.44 -6.38 -32.16
C GLU A 425 21.30 -7.60 -32.48
#